data_AF-A0A4U6VC17-F1
#
_entry.id   AF-A0A4U6VC17-F1
#
_cell.length_a   1.000
_cell.length_b   1.000
_cell.length_c   1.000
_cell.angle_alpha   90.00
_cell.angle_beta   90.00
_cell.angle_gamma   90.00
#
_symmetry.space_group_name_H-M   'P 1'
#
loop_
_entity.id
_entity.type
_entity.pdbx_description
1 polymer ?
#
loop_
_entity_poly.entity_id
_entity_poly.type
_entity_poly.pdbx_seq_one_letter_code
_entity_poly.pdbx_strand_id
1 'polypeptide(L)'
;METLHEAGRARAVGVSNFSCRKLEALLAAARVPPAVNQVECHPGWRQAGLRELCRSAGVHVSAYSPLGSPTAASVDAPTVLGHPVVTSVAGRLQRTPAQVALRWVLQMGQSVLPKSTDEARIKENLDIFGWSIPEDVMAEFSQIEQVKLLRAEFGVNPVNGYETLEDLWDGEI
;
A
#
# COMPACT_ATOMS: atom_id res chain seq x y z
N MET A 1 -17.68 -5.84 14.36
CA MET A 1 -16.25 -5.58 14.60
C MET A 1 -16.01 -5.01 15.98
N GLU A 2 -16.66 -3.90 16.37
CA GLU A 2 -16.45 -3.30 17.70
C GLU A 2 -16.71 -4.25 18.88
N THR A 3 -17.77 -5.07 18.84
CA THR A 3 -18.02 -6.07 19.88
C THR A 3 -16.90 -7.10 20.02
N LEU A 4 -16.20 -7.43 18.93
CA LEU A 4 -15.01 -8.30 19.00
C LEU A 4 -13.83 -7.59 19.68
N HIS A 5 -13.73 -6.28 19.48
CA HIS A 5 -12.74 -5.46 20.17
C HIS A 5 -13.02 -5.38 21.67
N GLU A 6 -14.26 -5.08 22.06
CA GLU A 6 -14.71 -5.00 23.45
C GLU A 6 -14.55 -6.33 24.19
N ALA A 7 -14.87 -7.45 23.52
CA ALA A 7 -14.68 -8.78 24.07
C ALA A 7 -13.20 -9.22 24.14
N GLY A 8 -12.25 -8.37 23.73
CA GLY A 8 -10.82 -8.67 23.70
C GLY A 8 -10.42 -9.74 22.67
N ARG A 9 -11.34 -10.15 21.79
CA ARG A 9 -11.07 -11.14 20.71
C ARG A 9 -10.22 -10.54 19.60
N ALA A 10 -10.35 -9.23 19.37
CA ALA A 10 -9.50 -8.46 18.47
C ALA A 10 -8.90 -7.27 19.24
N ARG A 11 -7.58 -7.28 19.50
CA ARG A 11 -6.93 -6.16 20.20
C ARG A 11 -7.01 -4.83 19.45
N ALA A 12 -7.19 -4.89 18.14
CA ALA A 12 -7.50 -3.76 17.27
C ALA A 12 -8.42 -4.23 16.15
N VAL A 13 -9.21 -3.32 15.61
CA VAL A 13 -10.07 -3.54 14.44
C VAL A 13 -9.77 -2.46 13.40
N GLY A 14 -9.90 -2.79 12.13
CA GLY A 14 -9.59 -1.90 11.02
C GLY A 14 -10.30 -2.32 9.75
N VAL A 15 -9.91 -1.72 8.64
CA VAL A 15 -10.46 -1.95 7.31
C VAL A 15 -9.35 -2.25 6.30
N SER A 16 -9.77 -2.68 5.11
CA SER A 16 -8.89 -2.90 3.97
C SER A 16 -9.62 -2.49 2.70
N ASN A 17 -8.90 -1.91 1.74
CA ASN A 17 -9.45 -1.39 0.48
C ASN A 17 -10.49 -0.27 0.66
N PHE A 18 -10.36 0.57 1.69
CA PHE A 18 -11.21 1.74 1.84
C PHE A 18 -10.54 2.95 1.18
N SER A 19 -11.27 3.62 0.29
CA SER A 19 -10.96 4.96 -0.22
C SER A 19 -11.04 6.02 0.90
N CYS A 20 -10.62 7.25 0.62
CA CYS A 20 -10.75 8.38 1.52
C CYS A 20 -12.22 8.58 1.92
N ARG A 21 -13.13 8.64 0.94
CA ARG A 21 -14.55 8.87 1.18
C ARG A 21 -15.18 7.78 2.06
N LYS A 22 -14.87 6.51 1.78
CA LYS A 22 -15.39 5.39 2.59
C LYS A 22 -14.80 5.40 4.00
N LEU A 23 -13.53 5.76 4.15
CA LEU A 23 -12.87 5.87 5.45
C LEU A 23 -13.44 7.03 6.28
N GLU A 24 -13.65 8.21 5.69
CA GLU A 24 -14.29 9.36 6.36
C GLU A 24 -15.69 9.02 6.84
N ALA A 25 -16.51 8.38 6.00
CA ALA A 25 -17.85 7.94 6.37
C ALA A 25 -17.83 6.96 7.55
N LEU A 26 -16.86 6.03 7.57
CA LEU A 26 -16.69 5.10 8.69
C LEU A 26 -16.23 5.82 9.95
N LEU A 27 -15.25 6.72 9.86
CA LEU A 27 -14.74 7.49 11.00
C LEU A 27 -15.84 8.35 11.65
N ALA A 28 -16.74 8.91 10.85
CA ALA A 28 -17.87 9.69 11.35
C ALA A 28 -18.93 8.86 12.09
N ALA A 29 -19.05 7.56 11.77
CA ALA A 29 -20.07 6.68 12.32
C ALA A 29 -19.56 5.72 13.41
N ALA A 30 -18.27 5.37 13.39
CA ALA A 30 -17.68 4.38 14.27
C ALA A 30 -17.44 4.95 15.68
N ARG A 31 -17.73 4.15 16.70
CA ARG A 31 -17.39 4.46 18.09
C ARG A 31 -15.95 4.04 18.42
N VAL A 32 -15.51 2.92 17.86
CA VAL A 32 -14.10 2.49 17.87
C VAL A 32 -13.51 2.81 16.50
N PRO A 33 -12.63 3.82 16.37
CA PRO A 33 -12.05 4.17 15.08
C PRO A 33 -11.20 3.02 14.53
N PRO A 34 -11.14 2.83 13.19
CA PRO A 34 -10.29 1.81 12.59
C PRO A 34 -8.82 2.11 12.91
N ALA A 35 -8.12 1.14 13.48
CA ALA A 35 -6.70 1.28 13.80
C ALA A 35 -5.82 1.25 12.54
N VAL A 36 -6.27 0.53 11.50
CA VAL A 36 -5.52 0.32 10.26
C VAL A 36 -6.46 0.43 9.06
N ASN A 37 -5.99 1.03 7.97
CA ASN A 37 -6.51 0.81 6.63
C ASN A 37 -5.43 0.11 5.79
N GLN A 38 -5.64 -1.16 5.45
CA GLN A 38 -4.70 -1.93 4.64
C GLN A 38 -5.02 -1.74 3.16
N VAL A 39 -4.10 -1.17 2.38
CA VAL A 39 -4.34 -0.83 0.97
C VAL A 39 -3.14 -1.16 0.09
N GLU A 40 -3.38 -1.24 -1.22
CA GLU A 40 -2.33 -1.29 -2.22
C GLU A 40 -1.47 -0.04 -2.07
N CYS A 41 -0.18 -0.22 -1.83
CA CYS A 41 0.74 0.91 -1.77
C CYS A 41 2.16 0.48 -2.14
N HIS A 42 2.72 1.13 -3.15
CA HIS A 42 4.07 0.90 -3.67
C HIS A 42 4.53 2.15 -4.46
N PRO A 43 5.79 2.23 -4.92
CA PRO A 43 6.26 3.37 -5.71
C PRO A 43 5.36 3.79 -6.89
N GLY A 44 4.77 2.82 -7.59
CA GLY A 44 3.80 3.04 -8.68
C GLY A 44 2.36 3.37 -8.26
N TRP A 45 2.02 3.31 -6.97
CA TRP A 45 0.70 3.69 -6.45
C TRP A 45 0.85 4.16 -5.00
N ARG A 46 1.10 5.45 -4.82
CA ARG A 46 1.66 6.01 -3.58
C ARG A 46 0.62 6.37 -2.51
N GLN A 47 -0.68 6.32 -2.86
CA GLN A 47 -1.78 6.61 -1.94
C GLN A 47 -1.66 7.97 -1.24
N ALA A 48 -1.26 9.03 -1.96
CA ALA A 48 -0.90 10.31 -1.33
C ALA A 48 -2.05 10.92 -0.50
N GLY A 49 -3.25 11.04 -1.09
CA GLY A 49 -4.43 11.55 -0.39
C GLY A 49 -4.85 10.67 0.78
N LEU A 50 -4.98 9.36 0.55
CA LEU A 50 -5.40 8.41 1.58
C LEU A 50 -4.43 8.34 2.76
N ARG A 51 -3.13 8.38 2.51
CA ARG A 51 -2.12 8.41 3.57
C ARG A 51 -2.18 9.69 4.39
N GLU A 52 -2.46 10.82 3.77
CA GLU A 52 -2.62 12.09 4.48
C GLU A 52 -3.87 12.08 5.38
N LEU A 53 -5.01 11.59 4.86
CA LEU A 53 -6.21 11.39 5.66
C LEU A 53 -5.97 10.42 6.83
N CYS A 54 -5.35 9.28 6.57
CA CYS A 54 -5.07 8.30 7.60
C CYS A 54 -4.16 8.90 8.70
N ARG A 55 -3.12 9.64 8.31
CA ARG A 55 -2.23 10.34 9.23
C ARG A 55 -2.98 11.37 10.08
N SER A 56 -3.87 12.17 9.50
CA SER A 56 -4.62 13.18 10.24
C SER A 56 -5.67 12.59 11.18
N ALA A 57 -6.24 11.43 10.82
CA ALA A 57 -7.23 10.72 11.60
C ALA A 57 -6.65 9.71 12.63
N GLY A 58 -5.33 9.54 12.69
CA GLY A 58 -4.69 8.55 13.57
C GLY A 58 -4.91 7.09 13.14
N VAL A 59 -5.20 6.87 11.86
CA VAL A 59 -5.33 5.54 11.24
C VAL A 59 -4.00 5.16 10.62
N HIS A 60 -3.49 3.95 10.88
CA HIS A 60 -2.25 3.48 10.26
C HIS A 60 -2.50 2.92 8.85
N VAL A 61 -1.66 3.26 7.87
CA VAL A 61 -1.71 2.58 6.56
C VAL A 61 -0.75 1.40 6.55
N SER A 62 -1.28 0.23 6.18
CA SER A 62 -0.47 -0.97 5.95
C SER A 62 -0.50 -1.33 4.47
N ALA A 63 0.67 -1.29 3.83
CA ALA A 63 0.83 -1.52 2.40
C ALA A 63 0.81 -3.01 2.05
N TYR A 64 -0.25 -3.46 1.38
CA TYR A 64 -0.22 -4.73 0.66
C TYR A 64 0.36 -4.54 -0.74
N SER A 65 0.81 -5.64 -1.35
CA SER A 65 1.50 -5.66 -2.65
C SER A 65 2.61 -4.60 -2.79
N PRO A 66 3.48 -4.40 -1.78
CA PRO A 66 4.48 -3.33 -1.82
C PRO A 66 5.53 -3.49 -2.94
N LEU A 67 5.58 -4.67 -3.58
CA LEU A 67 6.44 -5.00 -4.71
C LEU A 67 5.69 -4.97 -6.06
N GLY A 68 4.46 -4.44 -6.11
CA GLY A 68 3.63 -4.37 -7.32
C GLY A 68 3.03 -5.71 -7.77
N SER A 69 2.96 -6.70 -6.89
CA SER A 69 2.49 -8.07 -7.18
C SER A 69 3.08 -8.67 -8.48
N PRO A 70 4.39 -8.99 -8.51
CA PRO A 70 5.10 -9.40 -9.73
C PRO A 70 4.50 -10.63 -10.44
N THR A 71 3.70 -11.44 -9.73
CA THR A 71 3.02 -12.63 -10.28
C THR A 71 1.61 -12.35 -10.80
N ALA A 72 1.03 -11.19 -10.50
CA ALA A 72 -0.31 -10.78 -10.92
C ALA A 72 -0.30 -9.66 -11.97
N ALA A 73 0.85 -9.03 -12.20
CA ALA A 73 1.00 -8.05 -13.27
C ALA A 73 0.73 -8.71 -14.62
N SER A 74 -0.11 -8.08 -15.45
CA SER A 74 -0.19 -8.39 -16.87
C SER A 74 1.19 -8.19 -17.51
N VAL A 75 1.47 -8.93 -18.58
CA VAL A 75 2.75 -8.83 -19.35
C VAL A 75 3.08 -7.41 -19.81
N ASP A 76 2.07 -6.53 -19.86
CA ASP A 76 2.19 -5.16 -20.36
C ASP A 76 2.22 -4.07 -19.26
N ALA A 77 2.05 -4.44 -17.98
CA ALA A 77 2.08 -3.46 -16.89
C ALA A 77 3.53 -3.12 -16.47
N PRO A 78 3.87 -1.84 -16.23
CA PRO A 78 5.16 -1.45 -15.70
C PRO A 78 5.43 -2.16 -14.37
N THR A 79 6.50 -2.96 -14.31
CA THR A 79 6.85 -3.66 -13.07
C THR A 79 7.47 -2.67 -12.09
N VAL A 80 6.94 -2.58 -10.88
CA VAL A 80 7.49 -1.72 -9.82
C VAL A 80 9.00 -1.99 -9.60
N LEU A 81 9.40 -3.27 -9.65
CA LEU A 81 10.80 -3.68 -9.44
C LEU A 81 11.71 -3.41 -10.63
N GLY A 82 11.16 -3.33 -11.84
CA GLY A 82 11.91 -3.02 -13.07
C GLY A 82 11.94 -1.53 -13.42
N HIS A 83 11.22 -0.69 -12.68
CA HIS A 83 11.14 0.74 -12.98
C HIS A 83 12.53 1.40 -12.90
N PRO A 84 12.94 2.24 -13.88
CA PRO A 84 14.30 2.82 -13.94
C PRO A 84 14.74 3.55 -12.67
N VAL A 85 13.83 4.29 -12.02
CA VAL A 85 14.13 4.95 -10.73
C VAL A 85 14.46 3.91 -9.65
N VAL A 86 13.66 2.85 -9.52
CA VAL A 86 13.87 1.82 -8.49
C VAL A 86 15.18 1.07 -8.71
N THR A 87 15.48 0.69 -9.95
CA THR A 87 16.71 -0.04 -10.30
C THR A 87 17.96 0.84 -10.21
N SER A 88 17.87 2.12 -10.60
CA SER A 88 18.95 3.11 -10.43
C SER A 88 19.30 3.32 -8.96
N VAL A 89 18.29 3.54 -8.11
CA VAL A 89 18.48 3.72 -6.66
C VAL A 89 19.04 2.44 -6.03
N ALA A 90 18.54 1.27 -6.42
CA ALA A 90 19.07 -0.02 -5.99
C ALA A 90 20.56 -0.17 -6.30
N GLY A 91 20.99 0.18 -7.52
CA GLY A 91 22.39 0.18 -7.91
C GLY A 91 23.26 1.13 -7.08
N ARG A 92 22.79 2.38 -6.86
CA ARG A 92 23.52 3.39 -6.06
C ARG A 92 23.68 2.99 -4.60
N LEU A 93 22.66 2.37 -4.01
CA LEU A 93 22.65 1.97 -2.61
C LEU A 93 23.20 0.56 -2.37
N GLN A 94 23.57 -0.16 -3.44
CA GLN A 94 24.00 -1.57 -3.39
C GLN A 94 22.96 -2.46 -2.69
N ARG A 95 21.69 -2.27 -3.04
CA ARG A 95 20.53 -3.02 -2.53
C ARG A 95 19.76 -3.64 -3.68
N THR A 96 18.85 -4.56 -3.37
CA THR A 96 17.96 -5.09 -4.41
C THR A 96 16.80 -4.12 -4.69
N PRO A 97 16.20 -4.16 -5.90
CA PRO A 97 14.99 -3.38 -6.18
C PRO A 97 13.85 -3.63 -5.19
N ALA A 98 13.71 -4.86 -4.69
CA ALA A 98 12.71 -5.20 -3.67
C ALA A 98 13.00 -4.50 -2.34
N GLN A 99 14.24 -4.56 -1.87
CA GLN A 99 14.68 -3.84 -0.67
C GLN A 99 14.42 -2.34 -0.77
N VAL A 100 14.72 -1.73 -1.93
CA VAL A 100 14.44 -0.31 -2.20
C VAL A 100 12.95 0.00 -2.17
N ALA A 101 12.11 -0.78 -2.84
CA ALA A 101 10.67 -0.56 -2.84
C ALA A 101 10.06 -0.66 -1.42
N LEU A 102 10.50 -1.66 -0.63
CA LEU A 102 10.05 -1.83 0.76
C LEU A 102 10.55 -0.71 1.66
N ARG A 103 11.83 -0.34 1.56
CA ARG A 103 12.41 0.75 2.34
C ARG A 103 11.75 2.09 2.03
N TRP A 104 11.39 2.32 0.76
CA TRP A 104 10.65 3.50 0.35
C TRP A 104 9.31 3.59 1.08
N VAL A 105 8.49 2.52 1.05
CA VAL A 105 7.18 2.51 1.75
C VAL A 105 7.36 2.69 3.27
N LEU A 106 8.40 2.08 3.85
CA LEU A 106 8.71 2.22 5.27
C LEU A 106 9.07 3.68 5.64
N GLN A 107 9.92 4.35 4.84
CA GLN A 107 10.27 5.76 5.06
C GLN A 107 9.11 6.71 4.80
N MET A 108 8.14 6.30 4.00
CA MET A 108 6.85 6.99 3.85
C MET A 108 5.94 6.82 5.09
N GLY A 109 6.38 6.09 6.12
CA GLY A 109 5.71 5.94 7.41
C GLY A 109 4.73 4.78 7.49
N GLN A 110 4.74 3.86 6.52
CA GLN A 110 3.76 2.78 6.41
C GLN A 110 4.39 1.42 6.71
N SER A 111 3.61 0.46 7.22
CA SER A 111 4.07 -0.93 7.31
C SER A 111 3.99 -1.61 5.94
N VAL A 112 4.85 -2.59 5.69
CA VAL A 112 4.91 -3.35 4.43
C VAL A 112 4.54 -4.81 4.64
N LEU A 113 3.84 -5.40 3.68
CA LEU A 113 3.44 -6.82 3.68
C LEU A 113 4.01 -7.57 2.46
N PRO A 114 5.35 -7.73 2.33
CA PRO A 114 5.95 -8.46 1.22
C PRO A 114 5.67 -9.96 1.33
N LYS A 115 5.02 -10.54 0.32
CA LYS A 115 4.81 -11.99 0.22
C LYS A 115 6.01 -12.66 -0.44
N SER A 116 6.50 -13.74 0.16
CA SER A 116 7.41 -14.69 -0.49
C SER A 116 7.20 -16.09 0.10
N THR A 117 7.45 -17.12 -0.70
CA THR A 117 7.53 -18.53 -0.27
C THR A 117 8.97 -19.06 -0.35
N ASP A 118 9.91 -18.20 -0.74
CA ASP A 118 11.33 -18.48 -0.89
C ASP A 118 12.07 -17.87 0.29
N GLU A 119 12.85 -18.70 0.98
CA GLU A 119 13.52 -18.35 2.24
C GLU A 119 14.53 -17.21 2.05
N ALA A 120 15.29 -17.21 0.96
CA ALA A 120 16.28 -16.18 0.68
C ALA A 120 15.59 -14.83 0.47
N ARG A 121 14.49 -14.79 -0.29
CA ARG A 121 13.68 -13.58 -0.47
C ARG A 121 13.00 -13.12 0.81
N ILE A 122 12.58 -14.04 1.70
CA ILE A 122 12.02 -13.67 3.01
C ILE A 122 13.08 -12.94 3.85
N LYS A 123 14.30 -13.48 3.91
CA LYS A 123 15.43 -12.86 4.62
C LYS A 123 15.80 -11.50 4.00
N GLU A 124 15.90 -11.44 2.68
CA GLU A 124 16.21 -10.21 1.94
C GLU A 124 15.16 -9.11 2.20
N ASN A 125 13.86 -9.43 2.14
CA ASN A 125 12.78 -8.48 2.37
C ASN A 125 12.75 -7.92 3.80
N LEU A 126 13.38 -8.60 4.77
CA LEU A 126 13.51 -8.13 6.15
C LEU A 126 14.75 -7.24 6.36
N ASP A 127 15.76 -7.32 5.49
CA ASP A 127 16.98 -6.51 5.55
C ASP A 127 16.78 -5.08 5.02
N ILE A 128 15.86 -4.35 5.66
CA ILE A 128 15.44 -3.00 5.27
C ILE A 128 15.54 -1.98 6.42
N PHE A 129 16.13 -2.36 7.57
CA PHE A 129 16.19 -1.51 8.76
C PHE A 129 17.55 -0.86 9.00
N GLY A 130 18.66 -1.54 8.62
CA GLY A 130 20.03 -1.08 8.88
C GLY A 130 20.55 0.00 7.93
N TRP A 131 19.70 0.54 7.06
CA TRP A 131 20.06 1.54 6.06
C TRP A 131 18.82 2.36 5.66
N SER A 132 19.03 3.46 4.94
CA SER A 132 17.96 4.34 4.45
C SER A 132 18.23 4.84 3.05
N ILE A 133 17.15 5.17 2.33
CA ILE A 133 17.20 5.95 1.10
C ILE A 133 17.37 7.43 1.51
N PRO A 134 18.43 8.12 1.06
CA PRO A 134 18.63 9.55 1.33
C PRO A 134 17.47 10.40 0.83
N GLU A 135 17.26 11.57 1.45
CA GLU A 135 16.10 12.45 1.15
C GLU A 135 16.10 12.96 -0.30
N ASP A 136 17.26 13.36 -0.81
CA ASP A 136 17.46 13.79 -2.20
C ASP A 136 17.09 12.67 -3.19
N VAL A 137 17.39 11.42 -2.83
CA VAL A 137 17.08 10.24 -3.63
C VAL A 137 15.61 9.83 -3.50
N MET A 138 15.02 9.99 -2.32
CA MET A 138 13.58 9.75 -2.11
C MET A 138 12.72 10.65 -3.02
N ALA A 139 13.17 11.87 -3.32
CA ALA A 139 12.46 12.79 -4.20
C ALA A 139 12.36 12.29 -5.65
N GLU A 140 13.29 11.45 -6.13
CA GLU A 140 13.28 10.88 -7.48
C GLU A 140 12.07 9.96 -7.71
N PHE A 141 11.57 9.32 -6.66
CA PHE A 141 10.37 8.48 -6.73
C PHE A 141 9.13 9.26 -7.14
N SER A 142 9.16 10.59 -7.04
CA SER A 142 8.06 11.45 -7.48
C SER A 142 7.77 11.36 -8.99
N GLN A 143 8.76 10.93 -9.77
CA GLN A 143 8.71 10.80 -11.24
C GLN A 143 7.98 9.55 -11.74
N ILE A 144 7.70 8.58 -10.86
CA ILE A 144 7.08 7.30 -11.24
C ILE A 144 5.60 7.52 -11.56
N GLU A 145 5.14 7.13 -12.75
CA GLU A 145 3.71 7.19 -13.10
C GLU A 145 2.85 6.43 -12.08
N GLN A 146 1.66 6.96 -11.80
CA GLN A 146 0.76 6.40 -10.79
C GLN A 146 -0.33 5.56 -11.45
N VAL A 147 -0.28 4.25 -11.23
CA VAL A 147 -1.25 3.28 -11.76
C VAL A 147 -1.63 2.30 -10.67
N LYS A 148 -2.93 2.21 -10.40
CA LYS A 148 -3.50 1.19 -9.51
C LYS A 148 -3.50 -0.17 -10.22
N LEU A 149 -2.79 -1.16 -9.68
CA LEU A 149 -2.68 -2.49 -10.26
C LEU A 149 -3.83 -3.39 -9.79
N LEU A 150 -4.22 -3.31 -8.52
CA LEU A 150 -5.26 -4.15 -7.94
C LEU A 150 -6.59 -3.38 -7.91
N ARG A 151 -7.21 -3.31 -9.09
CA ARG A 151 -8.45 -2.58 -9.37
C ARG A 151 -9.71 -3.29 -8.84
N ALA A 152 -9.61 -4.58 -8.55
CA ALA A 152 -10.70 -5.40 -8.05
C ALA A 152 -11.94 -5.38 -8.98
N GLU A 153 -11.77 -5.63 -10.28
CA GLU A 153 -12.88 -5.62 -11.25
C GLU A 153 -14.01 -6.58 -10.85
N PHE A 154 -13.70 -7.68 -10.16
CA PHE A 154 -14.69 -8.62 -9.63
C PHE A 154 -15.70 -7.98 -8.66
N GLY A 155 -15.33 -6.85 -8.03
CA GLY A 155 -16.18 -6.10 -7.12
C GLY A 155 -17.22 -5.24 -7.84
N VAL A 156 -16.99 -4.91 -9.12
CA VAL A 156 -17.84 -4.03 -9.94
C VAL A 156 -18.94 -4.84 -10.58
N ASN A 157 -20.14 -4.74 -10.00
CA ASN A 157 -21.37 -5.27 -10.58
C ASN A 157 -22.58 -4.68 -9.84
N PRO A 158 -23.78 -4.69 -10.46
CA PRO A 158 -24.99 -4.14 -9.87
C PRO A 158 -25.39 -4.76 -8.52
N VAL A 159 -25.04 -6.03 -8.26
CA VAL A 159 -25.38 -6.73 -7.01
C VAL A 159 -24.59 -6.16 -5.83
N ASN A 160 -23.34 -5.76 -6.08
CA ASN A 160 -22.46 -5.16 -5.08
C ASN A 160 -22.68 -3.65 -4.89
N GLY A 161 -23.53 -3.03 -5.72
CA GLY A 161 -23.80 -1.59 -5.67
C GLY A 161 -22.68 -0.71 -6.27
N TYR A 162 -21.79 -1.28 -7.08
CA TYR A 162 -20.74 -0.55 -7.81
C TYR A 162 -20.94 -0.78 -9.31
N GLU A 163 -21.26 0.27 -10.07
CA GLU A 163 -21.48 0.16 -11.52
C GLU A 163 -20.15 0.27 -12.28
N THR A 164 -19.21 1.04 -11.74
CA THR A 164 -17.90 1.31 -12.31
C THR A 164 -16.78 1.12 -11.28
N LEU A 165 -15.53 1.12 -11.75
CA LEU A 165 -14.37 1.13 -10.86
C LEU A 165 -14.27 2.47 -10.13
N GLU A 166 -14.68 3.56 -10.77
CA GLU A 166 -14.75 4.89 -10.20
C GLU A 166 -15.71 4.91 -9.01
N ASP A 167 -16.83 4.18 -9.05
CA ASP A 167 -17.74 4.03 -7.89
C ASP A 167 -17.10 3.22 -6.76
N LEU A 168 -16.40 2.14 -7.11
CA LEU A 168 -15.74 1.27 -6.14
C LEU A 168 -14.63 2.03 -5.38
N TRP A 169 -13.89 2.88 -6.08
CA TRP A 169 -12.73 3.60 -5.52
C TRP A 169 -12.99 5.08 -5.25
N ASP A 170 -14.22 5.56 -5.44
CA ASP A 170 -14.59 6.97 -5.28
C ASP A 170 -13.67 7.93 -6.09
N GLY A 171 -13.27 7.50 -7.29
CA GLY A 171 -12.34 8.21 -8.16
C GLY A 171 -10.85 8.02 -7.86
N GLU A 172 -10.48 7.22 -6.85
CA GLU A 172 -9.08 6.89 -6.52
C GLU A 172 -8.56 5.71 -7.36
N ILE A 173 -8.52 5.85 -8.69
CA ILE A 173 -8.07 4.80 -9.61
C ILE A 173 -7.26 5.31 -10.80
#